data_AF-A0A1F9ZLW9-F1
#
_entry.id   AF-A0A1F9ZLW9-F1
#
_cell.length_a   1.000
_cell.length_b   1.000
_cell.length_c   1.000
_cell.angle_alpha   90.00
_cell.angle_beta   90.00
_cell.angle_gamma   90.00
#
_symmetry.space_group_name_H-M   'P 1'
#
loop_
_entity.id
_entity.type
_entity.pdbx_description
1 polymer ?
#
loop_
_entity_poly.entity_id
_entity_poly.type
_entity_poly.pdbx_seq_one_letter_code
_entity_poly.pdbx_strand_id
1 'polypeptide(L)'
;MDTIYLTIFAGAIGALVLGMRIFEWNNQRKILAKAADAGHPLKREKVSVKRVWIYVGLLGFALVMIFFMEEELLTKVALGILFALMLMSEIIGMYTSYALYANEREFMYGTEVMRYKSIRTMKQKNKKNMEIHGMNGVVITVPNAIADVIKAKKDAKKTQPV
;
A
#
# COMPACT_ATOMS: atom_id res chain seq x y z
N MET A 1 34.49 -3.68 -10.17
CA MET A 1 33.56 -4.68 -9.60
C MET A 1 33.00 -5.45 -10.77
N ASP A 2 33.15 -6.78 -10.80
CA ASP A 2 32.59 -7.57 -11.90
C ASP A 2 31.07 -7.44 -11.93
N THR A 3 30.51 -7.40 -13.14
CA THR A 3 29.07 -7.38 -13.45
C THR A 3 28.29 -8.48 -12.73
N ILE A 4 28.92 -9.61 -12.42
CA ILE A 4 28.37 -10.70 -11.63
C ILE A 4 28.05 -10.27 -10.19
N TYR A 5 28.96 -9.56 -9.52
CA TYR A 5 28.73 -9.11 -8.13
C TYR A 5 27.60 -8.09 -8.04
N LEU A 6 27.53 -7.17 -9.01
CA LEU A 6 26.44 -6.20 -9.13
C LEU A 6 25.09 -6.89 -9.34
N THR A 7 25.06 -7.93 -10.18
CA THR A 7 23.84 -8.71 -10.47
C THR A 7 23.35 -9.48 -9.25
N ILE A 8 24.26 -10.17 -8.54
CA ILE A 8 23.93 -10.92 -7.32
C ILE A 8 23.43 -9.97 -6.22
N PHE A 9 24.11 -8.85 -6.02
CA PHE A 9 23.73 -7.85 -5.03
C PHE A 9 22.35 -7.25 -5.32
N ALA A 10 22.10 -6.88 -6.57
CA ALA A 10 20.81 -6.36 -7.00
C ALA A 10 19.68 -7.40 -6.84
N GLY A 11 19.94 -8.66 -7.20
CA GLY A 11 19.01 -9.77 -6.99
C GLY A 11 18.66 -9.99 -5.52
N ALA A 12 19.66 -9.91 -4.62
CA ALA A 12 19.46 -10.04 -3.19
C ALA A 12 18.59 -8.90 -2.62
N ILE A 13 18.85 -7.65 -3.02
CA ILE A 13 18.00 -6.50 -2.62
C ILE A 13 16.58 -6.67 -3.13
N GLY A 14 16.41 -7.02 -4.41
CA GLY A 14 15.10 -7.24 -5.01
C GLY A 14 14.29 -8.32 -4.28
N ALA A 15 14.93 -9.44 -3.94
CA ALA A 15 14.32 -10.52 -3.17
C ALA A 15 13.93 -10.09 -1.75
N LEU A 16 14.80 -9.34 -1.04
CA LEU A 16 14.51 -8.82 0.29
C LEU A 16 13.31 -7.87 0.29
N VAL A 17 13.28 -6.92 -0.65
CA VAL A 17 12.19 -5.96 -0.80
C VAL A 17 10.87 -6.67 -1.09
N LEU A 18 10.88 -7.63 -2.02
CA LEU A 18 9.70 -8.43 -2.33
C LEU A 18 9.24 -9.26 -1.12
N GLY A 19 10.18 -9.84 -0.36
CA GLY A 19 9.91 -10.58 0.87
C GLY A 19 9.20 -9.74 1.92
N MET A 20 9.65 -8.50 2.15
CA MET A 20 8.98 -7.56 3.07
C MET A 20 7.54 -7.26 2.63
N ARG A 21 7.31 -7.04 1.33
CA ARG A 21 5.94 -6.79 0.80
C ARG A 21 5.02 -7.99 0.92
N ILE A 22 5.54 -9.19 0.68
CA ILE A 22 4.78 -10.43 0.87
C ILE A 22 4.42 -10.61 2.36
N PHE A 23 5.33 -10.27 3.27
CA PHE A 23 5.07 -10.31 4.70
C PHE A 23 3.95 -9.33 5.11
N GLU A 24 4.00 -8.08 4.64
CA GLU A 24 2.94 -7.08 4.85
C GLU A 24 1.59 -7.57 4.35
N TRP A 25 1.56 -8.14 3.14
CA TRP A 25 0.37 -8.73 2.53
C TRP A 25 -0.22 -9.84 3.40
N ASN A 26 0.63 -10.75 3.87
CA ASN A 26 0.21 -11.84 4.74
C ASN A 26 -0.32 -11.34 6.09
N ASN A 27 0.31 -10.31 6.66
CA ASN A 27 -0.17 -9.70 7.90
C ASN A 27 -1.55 -9.04 7.72
N GLN A 28 -1.74 -8.30 6.62
CA GLN A 28 -3.03 -7.71 6.28
C GLN A 28 -4.13 -8.78 6.12
N ARG A 29 -3.84 -9.89 5.43
CA ARG A 29 -4.79 -11.00 5.32
C ARG A 29 -5.17 -11.59 6.67
N LYS A 30 -4.22 -11.73 7.60
CA LYS A 30 -4.49 -12.19 8.97
C LYS A 30 -5.39 -11.23 9.72
N ILE A 31 -5.18 -9.92 9.59
CA ILE A 31 -6.02 -8.89 10.22
C ILE A 31 -7.45 -8.96 9.66
N LEU A 32 -7.59 -9.06 8.34
CA LEU A 32 -8.89 -9.17 7.68
C LEU A 32 -9.63 -10.46 8.08
N ALA A 33 -8.93 -11.58 8.18
CA ALA A 33 -9.50 -12.85 8.66
C ALA A 33 -10.01 -12.72 10.09
N LYS A 34 -9.20 -12.17 11.00
CA LYS A 34 -9.60 -11.91 12.40
C LYS A 34 -10.83 -11.00 12.50
N ALA A 35 -10.90 -9.95 11.67
CA ALA A 35 -12.05 -9.04 11.65
C ALA A 35 -13.32 -9.76 11.13
N ALA A 36 -13.18 -10.65 10.15
CA ALA A 36 -14.28 -11.48 9.66
C ALA A 36 -14.77 -12.46 10.74
N ASP A 37 -13.84 -13.13 11.43
CA ASP A 37 -14.15 -14.09 12.51
C ASP A 37 -14.83 -13.41 13.72
N ALA A 38 -14.49 -12.15 14.00
CA ALA A 38 -15.13 -11.35 15.05
C ALA A 38 -16.53 -10.82 14.67
N GLY A 39 -17.08 -11.20 13.52
CA GLY A 39 -18.40 -10.78 13.05
C GLY A 39 -18.44 -9.34 12.50
N HIS A 40 -17.28 -8.74 12.21
CA HIS A 40 -17.16 -7.36 11.75
C HIS A 40 -16.32 -7.28 10.45
N PRO A 41 -16.75 -7.95 9.36
CA PRO A 41 -15.94 -8.06 8.16
C PRO A 41 -15.67 -6.68 7.56
N LEU A 42 -14.38 -6.36 7.43
CA LEU A 42 -13.90 -5.14 6.81
C LEU A 42 -14.04 -5.25 5.28
N LYS A 43 -14.85 -4.36 4.68
CA LYS A 43 -15.06 -4.33 3.22
C LYS A 43 -14.09 -3.34 2.59
N ARG A 44 -13.53 -3.71 1.43
CA ARG A 44 -12.62 -2.85 0.68
C ARG A 44 -13.41 -1.68 0.09
N GLU A 45 -12.99 -0.47 0.43
CA GLU A 45 -13.52 0.74 -0.18
C GLU A 45 -12.82 0.99 -1.53
N LYS A 46 -13.61 1.28 -2.57
CA LYS A 46 -13.08 1.55 -3.91
C LYS A 46 -12.49 2.96 -3.96
N VAL A 47 -11.22 3.09 -3.61
CA VAL A 47 -10.55 4.41 -3.56
C VAL A 47 -9.80 4.75 -4.85
N SER A 48 -9.16 3.81 -5.54
CA SER A 48 -8.66 3.99 -6.93
C SER A 48 -7.96 2.73 -7.44
N VAL A 49 -8.24 2.32 -8.69
CA VAL A 49 -7.52 1.24 -9.41
C VAL A 49 -6.56 1.81 -10.46
N LYS A 50 -6.58 3.14 -10.70
CA LYS A 50 -5.85 3.78 -11.81
C LYS A 50 -4.32 3.73 -11.66
N ARG A 51 -3.79 3.56 -10.44
CA ARG A 51 -2.33 3.52 -10.20
C ARG A 51 -1.66 2.25 -10.72
N VAL A 52 -2.35 1.12 -10.78
CA VAL A 52 -1.78 -0.15 -11.31
C VAL A 52 -1.29 0.05 -12.74
N TRP A 53 -2.12 0.69 -13.57
CA TRP A 53 -1.80 0.93 -14.97
C TRP A 53 -0.58 1.84 -15.17
N ILE A 54 -0.35 2.79 -14.24
CA ILE A 54 0.85 3.63 -14.28
C ILE A 54 2.10 2.77 -14.06
N TYR A 55 2.08 1.85 -13.09
CA TYR A 55 3.20 0.95 -12.84
C TYR A 55 3.43 -0.02 -14.00
N VAL A 56 2.37 -0.57 -14.60
CA VAL A 56 2.50 -1.40 -15.81
C VAL A 56 3.10 -0.61 -16.97
N GLY A 57 2.69 0.65 -17.17
CA GLY A 57 3.28 1.53 -18.18
C GLY A 57 4.76 1.83 -17.92
N LEU A 58 5.14 2.06 -16.66
CA LEU A 58 6.53 2.25 -16.26
C LEU A 58 7.39 1.00 -16.51
N LEU A 59 6.85 -0.20 -16.30
CA LEU A 59 7.53 -1.45 -16.63
C LEU A 59 7.84 -1.52 -18.13
N GLY A 60 6.84 -1.27 -18.96
CA GLY A 60 7.00 -1.27 -20.41
C GLY A 60 8.06 -0.26 -20.87
N PHE A 61 8.00 0.96 -20.34
CA PHE A 61 9.00 1.99 -20.62
C PHE A 61 10.42 1.57 -20.22
N ALA A 62 10.59 1.01 -19.01
CA ALA A 62 11.88 0.53 -18.54
C ALA A 62 12.45 -0.59 -19.42
N LEU A 63 11.63 -1.54 -19.85
CA LEU A 63 12.05 -2.64 -20.74
C LEU A 63 12.49 -2.11 -22.11
N VAL A 64 11.79 -1.12 -22.66
CA VAL A 64 12.19 -0.47 -23.92
C VAL A 64 13.54 0.22 -23.75
N MET A 65 13.75 0.97 -22.67
CA MET A 65 15.02 1.63 -22.39
C MET A 65 16.17 0.63 -22.27
N ILE A 66 15.98 -0.47 -21.54
CA ILE A 66 16.97 -1.55 -21.37
C ILE A 66 17.34 -2.19 -22.72
N PHE A 67 16.37 -2.35 -23.62
CA PHE A 67 16.62 -2.90 -24.94
C PHE A 67 17.65 -2.07 -25.73
N PHE A 68 17.55 -0.75 -25.67
CA PHE A 68 18.42 0.20 -26.36
C PHE A 68 19.78 0.47 -25.68
N MET A 69 20.04 -0.09 -24.49
CA MET A 69 21.36 0.08 -23.84
C MET A 69 22.46 -0.67 -24.60
N GLU A 70 23.67 -0.11 -24.65
CA GLU A 70 24.85 -0.78 -25.21
C GLU A 70 25.51 -1.71 -24.18
N GLU A 71 24.73 -2.68 -23.67
CA GLU A 71 25.16 -3.62 -22.64
C GLU A 71 25.06 -5.07 -23.15
N GLU A 72 25.79 -5.98 -22.49
CA GLU A 72 25.68 -7.42 -22.77
C GLU A 72 24.26 -7.94 -22.53
N LEU A 73 23.85 -8.95 -23.30
CA LEU A 73 22.51 -9.55 -23.19
C LEU A 73 22.19 -10.02 -21.76
N LEU A 74 23.18 -10.61 -21.09
CA LEU A 74 23.02 -11.09 -19.71
C LEU A 74 22.71 -9.92 -18.75
N THR A 75 23.41 -8.80 -18.89
CA THR A 75 23.20 -7.59 -18.09
C THR A 75 21.81 -7.01 -18.35
N LYS A 76 21.36 -6.95 -19.61
CA LYS A 76 20.01 -6.49 -19.97
C LYS A 76 18.92 -7.36 -19.34
N VAL A 77 19.07 -8.68 -19.41
CA VAL A 77 18.11 -9.63 -18.81
C VAL A 77 18.08 -9.46 -17.28
N ALA A 78 19.23 -9.35 -16.64
CA ALA A 78 19.33 -9.13 -15.20
C ALA A 78 18.63 -7.83 -14.76
N LEU A 79 18.86 -6.73 -15.48
CA LEU A 79 18.18 -5.45 -15.24
C LEU A 79 16.66 -5.57 -15.43
N GLY A 80 16.20 -6.26 -16.47
CA GLY A 80 14.78 -6.49 -16.72
C GLY A 80 14.10 -7.23 -15.56
N ILE A 81 14.74 -8.29 -15.05
CA ILE A 81 14.25 -9.05 -13.90
C ILE A 81 14.21 -8.17 -12.64
N LEU A 82 15.27 -7.41 -12.37
CA LEU A 82 15.34 -6.51 -11.22
C LEU A 82 14.21 -5.49 -11.23
N PHE A 83 14.00 -4.82 -12.37
CA PHE A 83 12.92 -3.86 -12.54
C PHE A 83 11.54 -4.49 -12.36
N ALA A 84 11.33 -5.69 -12.91
CA ALA A 84 10.08 -6.43 -12.73
C ALA A 84 9.81 -6.74 -11.25
N LEU A 85 10.82 -7.19 -10.50
CA LEU A 85 10.69 -7.48 -9.07
C LEU A 85 10.38 -6.22 -8.25
N MET A 86 11.06 -5.10 -8.53
CA MET A 86 10.78 -3.82 -7.87
C MET A 86 9.35 -3.34 -8.15
N LEU A 87 8.89 -3.45 -9.39
CA LEU A 87 7.53 -3.07 -9.78
C LEU A 87 6.47 -3.99 -9.18
N MET A 88 6.70 -5.30 -9.12
CA MET A 88 5.80 -6.22 -8.43
C MET A 88 5.71 -5.87 -6.93
N SER A 89 6.83 -5.54 -6.29
CA SER A 89 6.83 -5.04 -4.91
C SER A 89 5.96 -3.79 -4.74
N GLU A 90 6.06 -2.82 -5.63
CA GLU A 90 5.23 -1.61 -5.59
C GLU A 90 3.74 -1.91 -5.82
N ILE A 91 3.42 -2.84 -6.72
CA ILE A 91 2.04 -3.28 -6.94
C ILE A 91 1.48 -3.92 -5.68
N ILE A 92 2.19 -4.89 -5.08
CA ILE A 92 1.78 -5.53 -3.82
C ILE A 92 1.60 -4.46 -2.73
N GLY A 93 2.61 -3.60 -2.56
CA GLY A 93 2.59 -2.48 -1.62
C GLY A 93 1.39 -1.56 -1.83
N MET A 94 0.94 -1.39 -3.07
CA MET A 94 -0.21 -0.55 -3.37
C MET A 94 -1.53 -1.20 -2.91
N TYR A 95 -1.68 -2.51 -3.11
CA TYR A 95 -2.85 -3.23 -2.61
C TYR A 95 -2.87 -3.35 -1.10
N THR A 96 -1.71 -3.36 -0.43
CA THR A 96 -1.64 -3.40 1.04
C THR A 96 -1.80 -2.02 1.67
N SER A 97 -0.95 -1.07 1.28
CA SER A 97 -0.73 0.20 1.99
C SER A 97 -1.74 1.29 1.65
N TYR A 98 -2.35 1.25 0.46
CA TYR A 98 -3.32 2.27 0.03
C TYR A 98 -4.77 1.78 0.04
N ALA A 99 -5.01 0.54 0.41
CA ALA A 99 -6.36 0.03 0.54
C ALA A 99 -6.98 0.51 1.86
N LEU A 100 -8.09 1.23 1.74
CA LEU A 100 -8.98 1.48 2.86
C LEU A 100 -9.95 0.31 2.95
N TYR A 101 -9.99 -0.34 4.10
CA TYR A 101 -11.07 -1.25 4.44
C TYR A 101 -11.88 -0.66 5.59
N ALA A 102 -13.19 -0.78 5.55
CA ALA A 102 -14.06 -0.19 6.56
C ALA A 102 -15.30 -1.05 6.84
N ASN A 103 -15.80 -0.92 8.07
CA ASN A 103 -17.13 -1.38 8.49
C ASN A 103 -17.83 -0.24 9.26
N GLU A 104 -18.82 -0.55 10.11
CA GLU A 104 -19.58 0.45 10.88
C GLU A 104 -18.89 0.95 12.17
N ARG A 105 -17.86 0.22 12.65
CA ARG A 105 -17.23 0.43 13.96
C ARG A 105 -15.77 0.86 13.83
N GLU A 106 -15.08 0.37 12.81
CA GLU A 106 -13.66 0.54 12.60
C GLU A 106 -13.29 0.58 11.11
N PHE A 107 -12.10 1.08 10.86
CA PHE A 107 -11.46 1.07 9.55
C PHE A 107 -10.03 0.56 9.69
N MET A 108 -9.52 0.01 8.61
CA MET A 108 -8.14 -0.37 8.45
C MET A 108 -7.56 0.39 7.27
N TYR A 109 -6.41 1.02 7.49
CA TYR A 109 -5.63 1.66 6.43
C TYR A 109 -4.21 1.13 6.47
N GLY A 110 -3.75 0.53 5.37
CA GLY A 110 -2.52 -0.24 5.39
C GLY A 110 -2.67 -1.48 6.28
N THR A 111 -1.82 -1.56 7.30
CA THR A 111 -1.85 -2.59 8.35
C THR A 111 -2.45 -2.09 9.66
N GLU A 112 -2.80 -0.81 9.76
CA GLU A 112 -3.28 -0.19 11.00
C GLU A 112 -4.80 -0.23 11.08
N VAL A 113 -5.35 -0.73 12.20
CA VAL A 113 -6.78 -0.77 12.47
C VAL A 113 -7.13 0.27 13.53
N MET A 114 -8.16 1.07 13.29
CA MET A 114 -8.62 2.09 14.23
C MET A 114 -10.15 2.16 14.27
N ARG A 115 -10.70 2.32 15.48
CA ARG A 115 -12.13 2.51 15.70
C ARG A 115 -12.54 3.96 15.42
N TYR A 116 -13.71 4.19 14.82
CA TYR A 116 -14.18 5.57 14.58
C TYR A 116 -14.34 6.37 15.87
N LYS A 117 -14.78 5.70 16.95
CA LYS A 117 -14.94 6.31 18.29
C LYS A 117 -13.60 6.73 18.91
N SER A 118 -12.50 6.05 18.57
CA SER A 118 -11.18 6.40 19.11
C SER A 118 -10.50 7.53 18.35
N ILE A 119 -11.10 8.11 17.30
CA ILE A 119 -10.51 9.24 16.58
C ILE A 119 -10.70 10.52 17.40
N ARG A 120 -9.60 11.05 17.95
CA ARG A 120 -9.55 12.31 18.69
C ARG A 120 -9.70 13.51 17.76
N THR A 121 -8.83 13.61 16.76
CA THR A 121 -8.83 14.72 15.80
C THR A 121 -8.31 14.27 14.44
N MET A 122 -8.74 14.95 13.37
CA MET A 122 -8.18 14.81 12.03
C MET A 122 -7.60 16.17 11.65
N LYS A 123 -6.30 16.23 11.35
CA LYS A 123 -5.56 17.47 11.06
C LYS A 123 -4.92 17.39 9.69
N GLN A 124 -4.93 18.49 8.94
CA GLN A 124 -4.25 18.52 7.66
C GLN A 124 -2.73 18.54 7.88
N LYS A 125 -2.01 17.58 7.29
CA LYS A 125 -0.54 17.55 7.32
C LYS A 125 0.04 18.34 6.16
N ASN A 126 -0.52 18.15 4.97
CA ASN A 126 -0.12 18.85 3.76
C ASN A 126 -1.30 18.96 2.77
N LYS A 127 -1.07 19.51 1.56
CA LYS A 127 -2.12 19.68 0.54
C LYS A 127 -2.78 18.36 0.10
N LYS A 128 -2.12 17.21 0.28
CA LYS A 128 -2.57 15.90 -0.23
C LYS A 128 -2.94 14.90 0.88
N ASN A 129 -2.51 15.13 2.12
CA ASN A 129 -2.56 14.18 3.22
C ASN A 129 -3.11 14.81 4.51
N MET A 130 -3.81 13.98 5.28
CA MET A 130 -4.39 14.27 6.59
C MET A 130 -3.86 13.28 7.63
N GLU A 131 -3.58 13.76 8.83
CA GLU A 131 -3.24 12.96 9.99
C GLU A 131 -4.49 12.68 10.83
N ILE A 132 -4.70 11.41 11.15
CA ILE A 132 -5.77 10.93 12.03
C ILE A 132 -5.13 10.57 13.35
N HIS A 133 -5.46 11.31 14.40
CA HIS A 133 -4.95 11.08 15.74
C HIS A 133 -5.96 10.24 16.54
N GLY A 134 -5.52 9.07 16.97
CA GLY A 134 -6.25 8.22 17.91
C GLY A 134 -6.14 8.71 19.35
N MET A 135 -7.12 8.35 20.18
CA MET A 135 -7.09 8.55 21.64
C MET A 135 -5.99 7.73 22.31
N ASN A 136 -5.59 6.62 21.68
CA ASN A 136 -4.49 5.75 22.10
C ASN A 136 -3.09 6.27 21.69
N GLY A 137 -2.99 7.50 21.16
CA GLY A 137 -1.73 8.08 20.71
C GLY A 137 -1.25 7.63 19.33
N VAL A 138 -1.93 6.68 18.68
CA VAL A 138 -1.60 6.24 17.31
C VAL A 138 -1.94 7.35 16.32
N VAL A 139 -0.99 7.70 15.45
CA VAL A 139 -1.17 8.69 14.38
C VAL A 139 -1.03 8.01 13.04
N ILE A 140 -2.09 8.08 12.22
CA ILE A 140 -2.10 7.52 10.86
C ILE A 140 -2.14 8.68 9.87
N THR A 141 -1.21 8.71 8.92
CA THR A 141 -1.26 9.67 7.80
C THR A 141 -1.96 9.01 6.62
N VAL A 142 -3.04 9.62 6.14
CA VAL A 142 -3.82 9.12 4.99
C VAL A 142 -3.99 10.22 3.92
N PRO A 143 -4.11 9.87 2.63
CA PRO A 143 -4.52 10.82 1.60
C PRO A 143 -5.87 11.46 1.90
N ASN A 144 -6.07 12.72 1.51
CA ASN A 144 -7.31 13.46 1.79
C ASN A 144 -8.57 12.72 1.31
N ALA A 145 -8.53 12.13 0.11
CA ALA A 145 -9.66 11.34 -0.41
C ALA A 145 -10.07 10.17 0.50
N ILE A 146 -9.11 9.58 1.24
CA ILE A 146 -9.36 8.52 2.22
C ILE A 146 -9.86 9.11 3.53
N ALA A 147 -9.27 10.22 3.96
CA ALA A 147 -9.70 10.94 5.15
C ALA A 147 -11.16 11.39 5.05
N ASP A 148 -11.60 11.87 3.89
CA ASP A 148 -12.96 12.32 3.64
C ASP A 148 -13.97 11.18 3.76
N VAL A 149 -13.63 9.99 3.25
CA VAL A 149 -14.45 8.77 3.42
C VAL A 149 -14.55 8.38 4.90
N ILE A 150 -13.43 8.42 5.63
CA ILE A 150 -13.41 8.12 7.07
C ILE A 150 -14.25 9.13 7.85
N LYS A 151 -14.13 10.42 7.52
CA LYS A 151 -14.87 11.51 8.15
C LYS A 151 -16.37 11.39 7.89
N ALA A 152 -16.78 11.16 6.64
CA ALA A 152 -18.19 10.94 6.30
C ALA A 152 -18.81 9.79 7.09
N LYS A 153 -18.10 8.66 7.24
CA LYS A 153 -18.58 7.53 8.05
C LYS A 153 -18.62 7.82 9.54
N LYS A 154 -17.64 8.59 10.05
CA LYS A 154 -17.64 9.04 11.46
C LYS A 154 -18.85 9.93 11.75
N ASP A 155 -19.14 10.86 10.85
CA ASP A 155 -20.19 11.86 11.03
C ASP A 155 -21.59 11.26 10.81
N ALA A 156 -21.76 10.33 9.86
CA ALA A 156 -23.01 9.58 9.66
C ALA A 156 -23.47 8.80 10.91
N LYS A 157 -22.54 8.47 11.82
CA LYS A 157 -22.85 7.80 13.08
C LYS A 157 -23.34 8.75 14.17
N LYS A 158 -23.02 10.04 14.09
CA LYS A 158 -23.52 11.04 15.05
C LYS A 158 -24.98 11.40 14.81
N THR A 159 -25.50 11.15 13.61
CA THR A 159 -26.85 11.52 13.18
C THR A 159 -27.86 10.37 13.24
N GLN A 160 -27.47 9.15 13.60
CA GLN A 160 -28.41 8.08 13.90
C GLN A 160 -28.86 8.17 15.36
N PRO A 161 -30.16 8.39 15.65
CA PRO A 161 -30.67 8.37 17.01
C PRO A 161 -30.51 6.97 17.61
N VAL A 162 -30.10 6.94 18.88
CA VAL A 162 -30.01 5.73 19.71
C VAL A 162 -31.40 5.15 19.92
#